data_AF-A0A2T5C6Z8-F1
#
_entry.id   AF-A0A2T5C6Z8-F1
#
_cell.length_a   1.000
_cell.length_b   1.000
_cell.length_c   1.000
_cell.angle_alpha   90.00
_cell.angle_beta   90.00
_cell.angle_gamma   90.00
#
_symmetry.space_group_name_H-M   'P 1'
#
loop_
_entity.id
_entity.type
_entity.pdbx_description
1 polymer ?
#
loop_
_entity_poly.entity_id
_entity_poly.type
_entity_poly.pdbx_seq_one_letter_code
_entity_poly.pdbx_strand_id
1 'polypeptide(L)'
;AVAYCVGITSVDPIKYDLLFERFLNPDRISMPDVDIDFDDDGRQQVLNWVANKYGHDKVAHICTLGTMAAKSAIKDVGRVLKLPLSETDRISKKIPEKPGTKLANAYAEVIKLEKENGSLDSALSHIEKK
;
A
#
# COMPACT_ATOMS: atom_id res chain seq x y z
N ALA A 1 -9.54 -28.60 -1.33
CA ALA A 1 -10.08 -29.61 -0.40
C ALA A 1 -9.08 -29.97 0.72
N VAL A 2 -7.84 -30.33 0.39
CA VAL A 2 -6.83 -30.74 1.39
C VAL A 2 -6.65 -29.73 2.53
N ALA A 3 -6.38 -28.45 2.21
CA ALA A 3 -6.19 -27.40 3.20
C ALA A 3 -7.37 -27.23 4.16
N TYR A 4 -8.60 -27.44 3.68
CA TYR A 4 -9.81 -27.43 4.51
C TYR A 4 -9.88 -28.65 5.43
N CYS A 5 -9.62 -29.85 4.91
CA CYS A 5 -9.65 -31.08 5.70
C CYS A 5 -8.59 -31.12 6.81
N VAL A 6 -7.42 -30.51 6.61
CA VAL A 6 -6.36 -30.43 7.63
C VAL A 6 -6.47 -29.20 8.53
N GLY A 7 -7.50 -28.36 8.35
CA GLY A 7 -7.76 -27.20 9.20
C GLY A 7 -6.88 -25.98 8.93
N ILE A 8 -6.19 -25.91 7.79
CA ILE A 8 -5.44 -24.71 7.37
C ILE A 8 -6.42 -23.61 6.94
N THR A 9 -7.50 -23.96 6.24
CA THR A 9 -8.55 -23.02 5.83
C THR A 9 -9.88 -23.39 6.47
N SER A 10 -10.69 -22.40 6.86
CA SER A 10 -12.01 -22.60 7.47
C SER A 10 -13.17 -22.68 6.48
N VAL A 11 -12.93 -22.38 5.19
CA VAL A 11 -13.95 -22.33 4.14
C VAL A 11 -13.96 -23.64 3.34
N ASP A 12 -15.14 -24.23 3.15
CA ASP A 12 -15.33 -25.45 2.35
C ASP A 12 -15.21 -25.14 0.85
N PRO A 13 -14.15 -25.61 0.16
CA PRO A 13 -13.94 -25.30 -1.25
C PRO A 13 -14.91 -26.02 -2.18
N ILE A 14 -15.48 -27.16 -1.78
CA ILE A 14 -16.42 -27.91 -2.64
C ILE A 14 -17.77 -27.20 -2.66
N LYS A 15 -18.24 -26.73 -1.50
CA LYS A 15 -19.50 -25.98 -1.38
C LYS A 15 -19.53 -24.70 -2.22
N TYR A 16 -18.39 -24.03 -2.35
CA TYR A 16 -18.26 -22.74 -3.05
C TYR A 16 -17.57 -22.84 -4.41
N ASP A 17 -17.36 -24.07 -4.94
CA ASP A 17 -16.70 -24.32 -6.23
C ASP A 17 -15.35 -23.61 -6.37
N LEU A 18 -14.55 -23.62 -5.30
CA LEU A 18 -13.22 -23.01 -5.27
C LEU A 18 -12.19 -23.95 -5.91
N LEU A 19 -11.57 -23.47 -6.98
CA LEU A 19 -10.58 -24.22 -7.77
C LEU A 19 -9.26 -24.42 -7.01
N PHE A 20 -8.76 -25.66 -6.96
CA PHE A 20 -7.49 -25.99 -6.32
C PHE A 20 -6.29 -25.56 -7.16
N GLU A 21 -6.41 -25.60 -8.48
CA GLU A 21 -5.39 -25.29 -9.47
C GLU A 21 -4.94 -23.82 -9.40
N ARG A 22 -5.80 -22.94 -8.87
CA ARG A 22 -5.46 -21.54 -8.59
C ARG A 22 -4.40 -21.42 -7.48
N PHE A 23 -4.39 -22.37 -6.54
CA PHE A 23 -3.43 -22.42 -5.44
C PHE A 23 -2.16 -23.19 -5.83
N LEU A 24 -2.32 -24.37 -6.45
CA LEU A 24 -1.19 -25.17 -6.92
C LEU A 24 -1.51 -25.77 -8.30
N ASN A 25 -0.84 -25.27 -9.33
CA ASN A 25 -1.05 -25.70 -10.70
C ASN A 25 -0.08 -26.87 -11.04
N PRO A 26 -0.59 -28.04 -11.48
CA PRO A 26 0.26 -29.18 -11.84
C PRO A 26 1.21 -28.90 -13.03
N ASP A 27 0.81 -28.03 -13.96
CA ASP A 27 1.62 -27.68 -15.15
C ASP A 27 2.70 -26.64 -14.84
N ARG A 28 2.65 -26.01 -13.65
CA ARG A 28 3.62 -25.00 -13.21
C ARG A 28 4.25 -25.43 -11.89
N ILE A 29 5.46 -25.99 -11.96
CA ILE A 29 6.25 -26.35 -10.79
C ILE A 29 6.71 -25.06 -10.09
N SER A 30 5.98 -24.66 -9.07
CA SER A 30 6.31 -23.56 -8.17
C SER A 30 5.93 -23.92 -6.75
N MET A 31 6.72 -23.45 -5.79
CA MET A 31 6.37 -23.55 -4.38
C MET A 31 5.07 -22.77 -4.13
N PRO A 32 4.05 -23.38 -3.48
CA PRO A 32 2.85 -22.65 -3.09
C PRO A 32 3.17 -21.69 -1.95
N ASP A 33 2.53 -20.52 -1.96
CA ASP A 33 2.62 -19.53 -0.88
C ASP A 33 1.32 -19.56 -0.06
N VAL A 34 1.45 -19.70 1.26
CA VAL A 34 0.31 -19.86 2.19
C VAL A 34 0.35 -18.73 3.21
N ASP A 35 -0.42 -17.69 2.93
CA ASP A 35 -0.64 -16.61 3.87
C ASP A 35 -1.70 -17.01 4.90
N ILE A 36 -1.33 -16.96 6.19
CA ILE A 36 -2.23 -17.21 7.31
C ILE A 36 -2.36 -15.93 8.15
N ASP A 37 -3.59 -15.45 8.28
CA ASP A 37 -3.92 -14.33 9.15
C ASP A 37 -4.12 -14.82 10.59
N PHE A 38 -3.55 -14.07 11.54
CA PHE A 38 -3.73 -14.28 12.97
C PHE A 38 -4.27 -13.00 13.60
N ASP A 39 -5.10 -13.15 14.63
CA ASP A 39 -5.55 -12.02 15.46
C ASP A 39 -4.35 -11.30 16.08
N ASP A 40 -4.42 -9.97 16.15
CA ASP A 40 -3.31 -9.12 16.64
C ASP A 40 -2.84 -9.53 18.05
N ASP A 41 -3.78 -9.87 18.95
CA ASP A 41 -3.48 -10.30 20.32
C ASP A 41 -2.78 -11.67 20.38
N GLY A 42 -3.16 -12.59 19.47
CA GLY A 42 -2.66 -13.97 19.43
C GLY A 42 -1.38 -14.13 18.60
N ARG A 43 -1.11 -13.20 17.69
CA ARG A 43 -0.01 -13.28 16.73
C ARG A 43 1.35 -13.47 17.40
N GLN A 44 1.62 -12.75 18.49
CA GLN A 44 2.91 -12.84 19.19
C GLN A 44 3.14 -14.24 19.79
N GLN A 45 2.08 -14.90 20.26
CA GLN A 45 2.19 -16.26 20.80
C GLN A 45 2.58 -17.27 19.72
N VAL A 46 2.01 -17.12 18.52
CA VAL A 46 2.37 -17.96 17.36
C VAL A 46 3.82 -17.71 16.94
N LEU A 47 4.25 -16.46 16.83
CA LEU A 47 5.63 -16.12 16.50
C LEU A 47 6.63 -16.72 17.50
N ASN A 48 6.35 -16.60 18.79
CA ASN A 48 7.16 -17.20 19.85
C ASN A 48 7.19 -18.73 19.74
N TRP A 49 6.05 -19.35 19.45
CA TRP A 49 5.98 -20.80 19.26
C TRP A 49 6.81 -21.26 18.07
N VAL A 50 6.73 -20.57 16.93
CA VAL A 50 7.53 -20.87 15.72
C VAL A 50 9.03 -20.74 16.02
N ALA A 51 9.44 -19.64 16.69
CA ALA A 51 10.84 -19.44 17.08
C ALA A 51 11.34 -20.51 18.05
N ASN A 52 10.53 -20.90 19.04
CA ASN A 52 10.88 -21.97 19.97
C ASN A 52 10.94 -23.35 19.30
N LYS A 53 10.07 -23.60 18.32
CA LYS A 53 10.00 -24.89 17.60
C LYS A 53 11.16 -25.08 16.63
N TYR A 54 11.55 -24.03 15.89
CA TYR A 54 12.54 -24.14 14.82
C TYR A 54 13.92 -23.55 15.16
N GLY A 55 14.02 -22.78 16.25
CA GLY A 55 15.23 -22.10 16.69
C GLY A 55 15.18 -20.60 16.41
N HIS A 56 15.55 -19.79 17.41
CA HIS A 56 15.57 -18.33 17.32
C HIS A 56 16.58 -17.80 16.30
N ASP A 57 17.60 -18.58 15.97
CA ASP A 57 18.62 -18.29 14.95
C ASP A 57 18.15 -18.53 13.50
N LYS A 58 17.00 -19.20 13.32
CA LYS A 58 16.46 -19.61 12.02
C LYS A 58 15.15 -18.92 11.64
N VAL A 59 14.62 -18.08 12.53
CA VAL A 59 13.35 -17.38 12.34
C VAL A 59 13.58 -15.88 12.41
N ALA A 60 13.14 -15.15 11.39
CA ALA A 60 13.27 -13.71 11.30
C ALA A 60 12.01 -13.09 10.67
N HIS A 61 11.78 -11.82 10.98
CA HIS A 61 10.73 -11.04 10.33
C HIS A 61 11.22 -10.51 8.99
N ILE A 62 10.35 -10.55 7.98
CA ILE A 62 10.57 -9.83 6.73
C ILE A 62 10.18 -8.36 6.97
N CYS A 63 11.07 -7.43 6.62
CA CYS A 63 10.81 -6.00 6.75
C CYS A 63 10.24 -5.41 5.46
N THR A 64 9.42 -4.37 5.61
CA THR A 64 8.93 -3.56 4.49
C THR A 64 9.80 -2.31 4.36
N LEU A 65 10.31 -2.05 3.16
CA LEU A 65 11.05 -0.82 2.89
C LEU A 65 10.07 0.33 2.65
N GLY A 66 10.03 1.29 3.57
CA GLY A 66 9.27 2.52 3.42
C GLY A 66 9.95 3.49 2.46
N THR A 67 9.32 3.79 1.33
CA THR A 67 9.75 4.86 0.41
C THR A 67 8.97 6.14 0.65
N MET A 68 9.52 7.30 0.24
CA MET A 68 8.81 8.59 0.37
C MET A 68 7.58 8.64 -0.54
N ALA A 69 6.38 8.62 0.05
CA ALA A 69 5.14 8.86 -0.67
C ALA A 69 5.07 10.32 -1.14
N ALA A 70 4.42 10.58 -2.29
CA ALA A 70 4.35 11.92 -2.90
C ALA A 70 3.87 13.02 -1.93
N LYS A 71 2.82 12.74 -1.12
CA LYS A 71 2.35 13.68 -0.10
C LYS A 71 3.37 13.92 1.02
N SER A 72 4.03 12.87 1.50
CA SER A 72 5.09 13.00 2.52
C SER A 72 6.26 13.80 1.96
N ALA A 73 6.70 13.51 0.74
CA ALA A 73 7.80 14.21 0.09
C ALA A 73 7.58 15.72 -0.01
N ILE A 74 6.36 16.17 -0.36
CA ILE A 74 6.01 17.60 -0.37
C ILE A 74 6.13 18.21 1.02
N LYS A 75 5.60 17.53 2.06
CA LYS A 75 5.67 18.03 3.44
C LYS A 75 7.12 18.07 3.93
N ASP A 76 7.90 17.04 3.64
CA ASP A 76 9.30 16.92 4.05
C ASP A 76 10.16 18.02 3.41
N VAL A 77 10.04 18.22 2.09
CA VAL A 77 10.71 19.32 1.37
C VAL A 77 10.25 20.68 1.88
N GLY A 78 8.94 20.85 2.14
CA GLY A 78 8.40 22.07 2.69
C GLY A 78 8.96 22.42 4.08
N ARG A 79 9.19 21.41 4.94
CA ARG A 79 9.87 21.62 6.24
C ARG A 79 11.32 22.06 6.06
N VAL A 80 12.05 21.47 5.12
CA VAL A 80 13.43 21.88 4.78
C VAL A 80 13.48 23.33 4.30
N LEU A 81 12.49 23.73 3.48
CA LEU A 81 12.33 25.10 3.01
C LEU A 81 11.74 26.07 4.04
N LYS A 82 11.47 25.61 5.28
CA LYS A 82 10.88 26.39 6.37
C LYS A 82 9.53 27.03 6.00
N LEU A 83 8.75 26.37 5.15
CA LEU A 83 7.39 26.80 4.83
C LEU A 83 6.44 26.51 6.00
N PRO A 84 5.42 27.35 6.24
CA PRO A 84 4.38 27.06 7.21
C PRO A 84 3.69 25.72 6.91
N LEU A 85 3.39 24.96 7.96
CA LEU A 85 2.73 23.65 7.83
C LEU A 85 1.39 23.76 7.09
N SER A 86 0.64 24.85 7.30
CA SER A 86 -0.62 25.13 6.61
C SER A 86 -0.46 25.16 5.09
N GLU A 87 0.61 25.77 4.58
CA GLU A 87 0.87 25.85 3.14
C GLU A 87 1.27 24.50 2.57
N THR A 88 2.17 23.78 3.25
CA THR A 88 2.60 22.44 2.80
C THR A 88 1.44 21.44 2.80
N ASP A 89 0.54 21.54 3.78
CA ASP A 89 -0.65 20.70 3.87
C ASP A 89 -1.65 21.02 2.75
N ARG A 90 -1.89 22.31 2.50
CA ARG A 90 -2.74 22.80 1.39
C ARG A 90 -2.27 22.26 0.04
N ILE A 91 -0.96 22.29 -0.23
CA ILE A 91 -0.38 21.75 -1.47
C ILE A 91 -0.52 20.22 -1.50
N SER A 92 -0.19 19.53 -0.40
CA SER A 92 -0.24 18.06 -0.35
C SER A 92 -1.65 17.49 -0.57
N LYS A 93 -2.70 18.23 -0.18
CA LYS A 93 -4.10 17.85 -0.39
C LYS A 93 -4.52 17.86 -1.86
N LYS A 94 -3.80 18.58 -2.72
CA LYS A 94 -4.05 18.55 -4.17
C LYS A 94 -3.59 17.25 -4.82
N ILE A 95 -2.71 16.48 -4.17
CA ILE A 95 -2.23 15.20 -4.72
C ILE A 95 -3.31 14.11 -4.56
N PRO A 96 -3.65 13.38 -5.65
CA PRO A 96 -4.61 12.28 -5.59
C PRO A 96 -4.22 11.17 -4.59
N GLU A 97 -5.20 10.67 -3.85
CA GLU A 97 -5.04 9.55 -2.90
C GLU A 97 -5.17 8.21 -3.62
N LYS A 98 -4.11 7.84 -4.35
CA LYS A 98 -3.98 6.53 -4.98
C LYS A 98 -2.64 5.90 -4.55
N PRO A 99 -2.60 4.61 -4.21
CA PRO A 99 -1.35 3.91 -3.98
C PRO A 99 -0.43 4.03 -5.19
N GLY A 100 0.86 4.33 -4.98
CA GLY A 100 1.84 4.45 -6.07
C GLY A 100 1.79 5.76 -6.88
N THR A 101 1.04 6.77 -6.45
CA THR A 101 1.02 8.09 -7.12
C THR A 101 2.42 8.69 -7.21
N LYS A 102 2.88 8.96 -8.45
CA LYS A 102 4.09 9.73 -8.74
C LYS A 102 3.77 11.21 -8.88
N LEU A 103 4.67 12.08 -8.41
CA LEU A 103 4.49 13.54 -8.49
C LEU A 103 4.27 14.06 -9.92
N ALA A 104 4.99 13.50 -10.90
CA ALA A 104 4.83 13.89 -12.30
C ALA A 104 3.40 13.64 -12.82
N ASN A 105 2.83 12.48 -12.49
CA ASN A 105 1.47 12.12 -12.90
C ASN A 105 0.44 12.98 -12.16
N ALA A 106 0.64 13.16 -10.85
CA ALA A 106 -0.23 14.00 -10.04
C ALA A 106 -0.26 15.44 -10.54
N TYR A 107 0.89 15.99 -10.97
CA TYR A 107 0.97 17.34 -11.50
C TYR A 107 0.13 17.51 -12.77
N ALA A 108 0.21 16.57 -13.72
CA ALA A 108 -0.60 16.60 -14.93
C ALA A 108 -2.11 16.49 -14.65
N GLU A 109 -2.51 15.61 -13.71
CA GLU A 109 -3.91 15.44 -13.30
C GLU A 109 -4.44 16.71 -12.61
N VAL A 110 -3.68 17.30 -11.70
CA VAL A 110 -4.06 18.54 -11.01
C VAL A 110 -4.18 19.72 -11.98
N ILE A 111 -3.25 19.87 -12.94
CA ILE A 111 -3.36 20.93 -13.96
C ILE A 111 -4.64 20.77 -14.77
N LYS A 112 -4.95 19.54 -15.19
CA LYS A 112 -6.16 19.28 -15.97
C LYS A 112 -7.42 19.68 -15.18
N LEU A 113 -7.50 19.29 -13.91
CA LEU A 113 -8.61 19.66 -13.03
C LEU A 113 -8.71 21.16 -12.78
N GLU A 114 -7.58 21.85 -12.60
CA GLU A 114 -7.56 23.31 -12.38
C GLU A 114 -7.97 24.09 -13.65
N LYS A 115 -7.70 23.54 -14.84
CA LYS A 115 -8.21 24.08 -16.12
C LYS A 115 -9.70 23.86 -16.26
N GLU A 116 -10.18 22.64 -15.99
CA GLU A 116 -11.61 22.32 -16.06
C GLU A 116 -12.45 23.13 -15.06
N ASN A 117 -11.90 23.43 -13.89
CA ASN A 117 -12.55 24.24 -12.86
C ASN A 117 -12.40 25.76 -13.07
N GLY A 118 -11.72 26.22 -14.14
CA GLY A 118 -11.49 27.64 -14.45
C GLY A 118 -10.58 28.40 -13.47
N SER A 119 -10.04 27.72 -12.46
CA SER A 119 -9.14 28.29 -11.44
C SER A 119 -7.79 28.68 -12.04
N LEU A 120 -7.31 27.92 -13.03
CA LEU A 120 -6.05 28.22 -13.71
C LEU A 120 -6.13 29.53 -14.51
N ASP A 121 -7.24 29.75 -15.23
CA ASP A 121 -7.44 30.95 -16.04
C ASP A 121 -7.59 32.20 -15.16
N SER A 122 -8.28 32.05 -14.03
CA SER A 122 -8.35 33.10 -13.00
C SER A 122 -6.95 33.45 -12.48
N ALA A 123 -6.13 32.45 -12.14
CA ALA A 123 -4.77 32.68 -11.64
C ALA A 123 -3.85 33.33 -12.69
N LEU A 124 -3.92 32.91 -13.96
CA LEU A 124 -3.14 33.47 -15.06
C LEU A 124 -3.50 34.94 -15.31
N SER A 125 -4.79 35.30 -15.27
CA SER A 125 -5.25 36.68 -15.45
C SER A 125 -4.75 37.65 -14.36
N HIS A 126 -4.40 37.16 -13.17
CA HIS A 126 -3.81 37.96 -12.09
C HIS A 126 -2.31 38.18 -12.27
N ILE A 127 -1.63 37.32 -13.03
CA ILE A 127 -0.21 37.45 -13.36
C ILE A 127 -0.02 38.41 -14.53
N GLU A 128 -0.89 38.36 -15.54
CA GLU A 128 -0.84 39.25 -16.71
C GLU A 128 -1.24 40.71 -16.41
N LYS A 129 -1.92 40.96 -15.29
CA LYS A 129 -2.30 42.31 -14.83
C LYS A 129 -1.24 43.01 -13.96
N LYS A 130 -0.04 42.44 -13.87
CA LYS A 130 1.10 42.99 -13.14
C LYS A 130 2.26 43.27 -14.08
#